data_AF-E6VP63-F1
#
_entry.id   AF-E6VP63-F1
#
_cell.length_a   1.000
_cell.length_b   1.000
_cell.length_c   1.000
_cell.angle_alpha   90.00
_cell.angle_beta   90.00
_cell.angle_gamma   90.00
#
_symmetry.space_group_name_H-M   'P 1'
#
loop_
_entity.id
_entity.type
_entity.pdbx_description
1 polymer ?
#
loop_
_entity_poly.entity_id
_entity_poly.type
_entity_poly.pdbx_seq_one_letter_code
_entity_poly.pdbx_strand_id
1 'polypeptide(L)' 'MIRMARMTNTPPHCPACNIALELIGNRPLVQGYQVREYKCASCGTETHRATPWDHSLTEPHGPFYHE' A
#
# COMPACT_ATOMS: atom_id res chain seq x y z
N MET A 1 -17.60 -18.05 1.02
CA MET A 1 -16.56 -17.79 2.02
C MET A 1 -15.52 -16.86 1.39
N ILE A 2 -15.80 -15.57 1.33
CA ILE A 2 -14.90 -14.62 0.66
C ILE A 2 -13.75 -14.37 1.64
N ARG A 3 -12.58 -14.97 1.35
CA ARG A 3 -11.34 -14.68 2.07
C ARG A 3 -11.05 -13.19 1.87
N MET A 4 -11.44 -12.38 2.85
CA MET A 4 -10.91 -11.02 3.02
C MET A 4 -9.40 -11.20 3.12
N ALA A 5 -8.69 -10.94 2.03
CA ALA A 5 -7.24 -10.97 2.02
C ALA A 5 -6.79 -9.87 2.99
N ARG A 6 -6.47 -10.27 4.22
CA ARG A 6 -5.86 -9.40 5.22
C ARG A 6 -4.60 -8.84 4.57
N MET A 7 -4.68 -7.60 4.10
CA MET A 7 -3.55 -6.91 3.49
C MET A 7 -2.54 -6.65 4.59
N THR A 8 -1.66 -7.61 4.79
CA THR A 8 -0.44 -7.42 5.55
C THR A 8 0.33 -6.31 4.84
N ASN A 9 0.29 -5.11 5.42
CA ASN A 9 1.10 -3.96 5.09
C ASN A 9 2.58 -4.21 5.45
N THR A 10 3.04 -5.44 5.27
CA THR A 10 4.41 -5.85 5.48
C THR A 10 5.17 -5.42 4.23
N PRO A 11 6.28 -4.68 4.38
CA PRO A 11 7.11 -4.31 3.25
C PRO A 11 7.56 -5.56 2.49
N PRO A 12 7.51 -5.54 1.14
CA PRO A 12 8.05 -6.64 0.35
C PRO A 12 9.55 -6.78 0.59
N HIS A 13 10.09 -7.98 0.38
CA HIS A 13 11.53 -8.22 0.44
C HIS A 13 12.15 -8.01 -0.95
N CYS A 14 13.39 -7.51 -0.98
CA CYS A 14 14.16 -7.34 -2.19
C CYS A 14 14.48 -8.73 -2.80
N PRO A 15 14.19 -9.00 -4.08
CA PRO A 15 14.47 -10.29 -4.69
C PRO A 15 15.97 -10.60 -4.83
N ALA A 16 16.83 -9.58 -4.79
CA ALA A 16 18.28 -9.74 -4.87
C ALA A 16 18.94 -9.92 -3.50
N CYS A 17 18.56 -9.09 -2.51
CA CYS A 17 19.20 -9.07 -1.20
C CYS A 17 18.43 -9.83 -0.12
N ASN A 18 17.18 -10.20 -0.38
CA ASN A 18 16.25 -10.79 0.57
C ASN A 18 16.04 -9.98 1.87
N ILE A 19 16.32 -8.67 1.84
CA ILE A 19 16.05 -7.74 2.94
C ILE A 19 14.73 -7.00 2.72
N ALA A 20 14.12 -6.52 3.80
CA ALA A 20 12.91 -5.70 3.71
C ALA A 20 13.18 -4.42 2.90
N LEU A 21 12.30 -4.13 1.94
CA LEU A 21 12.36 -2.90 1.17
C LEU A 21 11.78 -1.73 1.97
N GLU A 22 12.37 -0.55 1.83
CA GLU A 22 11.92 0.68 2.48
C GLU A 22 10.90 1.40 1.60
N LEU A 23 9.83 1.91 2.20
CA LEU A 23 8.87 2.74 1.48
C LEU A 23 9.48 4.13 1.23
N ILE A 24 9.64 4.50 -0.02
CA ILE A 24 10.23 5.80 -0.41
C ILE A 24 9.20 6.77 -0.98
N GLY A 25 8.03 6.29 -1.40
CA GLY A 25 7.04 7.14 -2.04
C GLY A 25 5.65 6.50 -2.13
N ASN A 26 4.66 7.37 -2.26
CA ASN A 26 3.30 6.99 -2.63
C ASN A 26 2.92 7.76 -3.89
N ARG A 27 2.49 7.04 -4.92
CA ARG A 27 1.99 7.62 -6.17
C ARG A 27 0.50 7.93 -6.07
N PRO A 28 -0.01 8.82 -6.95
CA PRO A 28 -1.43 9.10 -7.02
C PRO A 28 -2.25 7.82 -7.23
N LEU A 29 -3.46 7.83 -6.68
CA LEU A 29 -4.41 6.73 -6.81
C LEU A 29 -4.75 6.50 -8.28
N VAL A 30 -4.68 5.24 -8.72
CA VAL A 30 -5.08 4.84 -10.07
C VAL A 30 -6.19 3.81 -9.93
N GLN A 31 -7.38 4.12 -10.44
CA GLN A 31 -8.52 3.18 -10.49
C GLN A 31 -8.88 2.53 -9.13
N GLY A 32 -8.75 3.26 -8.01
CA GLY A 32 -9.02 2.71 -6.67
C GLY A 32 -7.88 1.87 -6.09
N TYR A 33 -6.67 1.97 -6.63
CA TYR A 33 -5.45 1.38 -6.08
C TYR A 33 -4.47 2.47 -5.68
N GLN A 34 -3.84 2.31 -4.51
CA GLN A 34 -2.67 3.07 -4.11
C GLN A 34 -1.41 2.37 -4.59
N VAL A 35 -0.59 3.09 -5.34
CA VAL A 35 0.70 2.59 -5.79
C VAL A 35 1.77 3.09 -4.83
N ARG A 36 2.50 2.16 -4.22
CA ARG A 36 3.58 2.42 -3.25
C ARG A 36 4.92 2.09 -3.89
N GLU A 37 5.89 2.98 -3.71
CA GLU A 37 7.25 2.86 -4.25
C GLU A 37 8.19 2.43 -3.13
N TYR A 38 8.94 1.37 -3.38
CA TYR A 38 9.84 0.76 -2.42
C TYR A 38 11.26 0.71 -2.96
N LYS A 39 12.26 0.91 -2.09
CA LYS A 39 13.68 0.86 -2.43
C LYS A 39 14.46 -0.02 -1.46
N CYS A 40 15.40 -0.78 -1.99
CA CYS A 40 16.33 -1.57 -1.19
C CYS A 40 17.46 -0.69 -0.65
N ALA A 41 17.64 -0.67 0.66
CA ALA A 41 18.74 0.06 1.31
C ALA A 41 20.13 -0.46 0.90
N SER A 42 20.24 -1.75 0.56
CA SER A 42 21.52 -2.41 0.30
C SER A 42 21.96 -2.32 -1.16
N CYS A 43 21.08 -2.65 -2.11
CA CYS A 43 21.43 -2.66 -3.54
C CYS A 43 20.79 -1.52 -4.35
N GLY A 44 19.91 -0.73 -3.74
CA GLY A 44 19.21 0.36 -4.41
C GLY A 44 18.09 -0.05 -5.36
N THR A 45 17.75 -1.35 -5.47
CA THR A 45 16.65 -1.81 -6.33
C THR A 45 15.32 -1.16 -5.95
N GLU A 46 14.63 -0.63 -6.96
CA GLU A 46 13.33 0.02 -6.82
C GLU A 46 12.22 -0.90 -7.33
N THR A 47 11.11 -0.97 -6.59
CA THR A 47 9.95 -1.78 -6.95
C THR A 47 8.66 -1.01 -6.68
N HIS A 48 7.61 -1.31 -7.44
CA HIS A 48 6.30 -0.69 -7.27
C HIS A 48 5.27 -1.74 -6.93
N ARG A 49 4.39 -1.43 -5.97
CA ARG A 49 3.28 -2.31 -5.60
C ARG A 49 1.98 -1.53 -5.59
N ALA A 50 1.04 -1.94 -6.42
CA ALA A 50 -0.34 -1.50 -6.33
C ALA A 50 -1.05 -2.31 -5.24
N THR A 51 -1.60 -1.62 -4.25
CA THR A 51 -2.51 -2.20 -3.25
C THR A 51 -3.87 -1.56 -3.44
N PRO A 52 -4.98 -2.32 -3.37
CA PRO A 52 -6.31 -1.74 -3.33
C PRO A 52 -6.36 -0.63 -2.29
N TRP A 53 -6.84 0.53 -2.70
CA TRP A 53 -7.02 1.62 -1.78
C TRP A 53 -8.18 1.27 -0.86
N ASP A 54 -7.89 1.23 0.43
CA ASP A 54 -8.90 0.98 1.45
C ASP A 54 -9.71 2.26 1.65
N HIS A 55 -10.86 2.34 0.98
CA HIS A 55 -11.79 3.46 1.14
C HIS A 55 -12.30 3.59 2.58
N SER A 56 -12.24 2.52 3.40
CA SER A 56 -12.73 2.54 4.78
C SER A 56 -11.91 3.47 5.72
N LEU A 57 -10.72 3.90 5.31
CA LEU A 57 -9.95 4.96 6.00
C LEU A 57 -10.22 6.38 5.46
N THR A 58 -10.96 6.50 4.36
CA THR A 58 -11.31 7.78 3.72
C THR A 58 -12.80 8.07 3.68
N GLU A 59 -13.66 7.11 4.03
CA GLU A 59 -15.03 7.43 4.42
C GLU A 59 -14.93 8.46 5.55
N PRO A 60 -15.50 9.67 5.41
CA PRO A 60 -15.66 10.51 6.57
C PRO A 60 -16.41 9.67 7.59
N HIS A 61 -15.84 9.48 8.77
CA HIS A 61 -16.62 9.07 9.93
C HIS A 61 -17.63 10.20 10.20
N GLY A 62 -18.65 10.30 9.35
CA GLY A 62 -19.73 11.23 9.53
C GLY A 62 -20.48 10.82 10.79
N PRO A 63 -21.02 11.81 11.48
CA PRO A 63 -22.45 11.86 11.54
C PRO A 63 -22.89 12.77 10.40
N PHE A 64 -23.52 12.18 9.39
CA PHE A 64 -24.46 12.93 8.58
C PHE A 64 -25.59 13.35 9.53
N TYR A 65 -25.49 14.53 10.14
CA TYR A 65 -26.65 15.16 10.77
C TYR A 65 -27.59 15.56 9.64
N HIS A 66 -28.63 14.75 9.43
CA HIS A 66 -29.86 15.16 8.78
C HIS A 66 -30.87 15.47 9.89
N GLU A 67 -31.03 16.74 10.22
CA GLU A 67 -32.31 17.39 10.58
C GLU A 67 -32.15 18.91 10.57
#